data_AF-A0A963MUU6-F1
#
_entry.id   AF-A0A963MUU6-F1
#
_cell.length_a   1.000
_cell.length_b   1.000
_cell.length_c   1.000
_cell.angle_alpha   90.00
_cell.angle_beta   90.00
_cell.angle_gamma   90.00
#
_symmetry.space_group_name_H-M   'P 1'
#
loop_
_entity.id
_entity.type
_entity.pdbx_description
1 polymer ?
#
loop_
_entity_poly.entity_id
_entity_poly.type
_entity_poly.pdbx_seq_one_letter_code
_entity_poly.pdbx_strand_id
1 'polypeptide(L)'
;MTRIRPRSSATVRRLARRLSWRATGALAVLALVAIGCAGLALGLMIGALPVFAATPMLQVGVVVLSGALIWAALRIAHWMLVPAPRAEGVKVDRHAAPALYRMLDNLAERMGTETIQTIRISAEMNAAVFQRPRWGYCGALDTTLIIGLPLVHSVSPRQLAAILAHELAHLNRQRGGWPAWGAHARAWWHRVCERIAAEDSWLAQWVDGAFSSWAEADLMAAVRLNHLEEYEADRLAARVVGSKLLGDTLVEVAMKANFIETDYWGAVMSQALEMPRPSLRPFRDMGMGVAAGFHAAPQHRALHSLVCEDSELCFHPTLTDRLVALGVAPRLPQPDACTAASHYLQGALPRLSRVFDSRWWRSARQDWRRYYASTMPGAREPD
;
A
#
# COMPACT_ATOMS: atom_id res chain seq x y z
N MET A 1 14.94 12.41 -29.13
CA MET A 1 14.29 11.42 -28.23
C MET A 1 12.80 11.71 -28.17
N THR A 2 11.98 10.79 -28.68
CA THR A 2 10.51 10.89 -28.70
C THR A 2 9.95 10.64 -27.30
N ARG A 3 9.37 11.66 -26.66
CA ARG A 3 8.65 11.50 -25.38
C ARG A 3 7.58 10.41 -25.55
N ILE A 4 7.68 9.35 -24.76
CA ILE A 4 6.73 8.22 -24.81
C ILE A 4 5.37 8.75 -24.35
N ARG A 5 4.42 8.93 -25.27
CA ARG A 5 3.02 9.22 -24.91
C ARG A 5 2.30 7.89 -24.62
N PRO A 6 1.79 7.65 -23.40
CA PRO A 6 0.87 6.54 -23.16
C PRO A 6 -0.41 6.77 -23.95
N ARG A 7 -0.70 5.88 -24.87
CA ARG A 7 -2.08 5.61 -25.27
C ARG A 7 -2.59 4.57 -24.28
N SER A 8 -3.23 5.00 -23.19
CA SER A 8 -4.09 4.08 -22.43
C SER A 8 -5.32 3.76 -23.27
N SER A 9 -5.89 2.57 -23.11
CA SER A 9 -7.14 2.25 -23.80
C SER A 9 -8.20 3.26 -23.34
N ALA A 10 -8.98 3.80 -24.27
CA ALA A 10 -10.04 4.75 -23.92
C ALA A 10 -11.02 4.16 -22.90
N THR A 11 -11.13 2.83 -22.86
CA THR A 11 -11.91 2.06 -21.90
C THR A 11 -11.38 2.19 -20.48
N VAL A 12 -10.07 2.04 -20.23
CA VAL A 12 -9.51 2.20 -18.87
C VAL A 12 -9.77 3.60 -18.33
N ARG A 13 -9.54 4.65 -19.15
CA ARG A 13 -9.81 6.04 -18.72
C ARG A 13 -11.28 6.29 -18.43
N ARG A 14 -12.19 5.73 -19.23
CA ARG A 14 -13.63 5.86 -19.01
C ARG A 14 -14.06 5.19 -17.70
N LEU A 15 -13.55 3.99 -17.43
CA LEU A 15 -13.82 3.26 -16.19
C LEU A 15 -13.26 4.03 -14.98
N ALA A 16 -11.98 4.43 -15.02
CA ALA A 16 -11.35 5.24 -13.97
C ALA A 16 -12.14 6.52 -13.66
N ARG A 17 -12.56 7.24 -14.70
CA ARG A 17 -13.35 8.46 -14.54
C ARG A 17 -14.73 8.18 -13.94
N ARG A 18 -15.43 7.12 -14.38
CA ARG A 18 -16.73 6.73 -13.83
C ARG A 18 -16.63 6.38 -12.34
N LEU A 19 -15.66 5.56 -11.95
CA LEU A 19 -15.43 5.20 -10.55
C LEU A 19 -15.01 6.40 -9.71
N SER A 20 -14.18 7.30 -10.25
CA SER A 20 -13.80 8.54 -9.56
C SER A 20 -15.02 9.45 -9.30
N TRP A 21 -15.94 9.56 -10.27
CA TRP A 21 -17.19 10.30 -10.08
C TRP A 21 -18.13 9.63 -9.09
N ARG A 22 -18.24 8.29 -9.10
CA ARG A 22 -19.02 7.55 -8.10
C ARG A 22 -18.48 7.76 -6.69
N ALA A 23 -17.17 7.60 -6.49
CA ALA A 23 -16.51 7.83 -5.21
C ALA A 23 -16.67 9.28 -4.73
N THR A 24 -16.44 10.27 -5.61
CA THR A 24 -16.62 11.69 -5.28
C THR A 24 -18.09 12.00 -4.94
N GLY A 25 -19.03 11.44 -5.70
CA GLY A 25 -20.47 11.60 -5.46
C GLY A 25 -20.89 10.97 -4.14
N ALA A 26 -20.40 9.78 -3.80
CA ALA A 26 -20.70 9.10 -2.55
C ALA A 26 -20.15 9.87 -1.34
N LEU A 27 -18.90 10.35 -1.43
CA LEU A 27 -18.31 11.24 -0.42
C LEU A 27 -19.12 12.54 -0.27
N ALA A 28 -19.58 13.13 -1.38
CA ALA A 28 -20.39 14.34 -1.35
C ALA A 28 -21.77 14.10 -0.72
N VAL A 29 -22.42 12.96 -1.00
CA VAL A 29 -23.69 12.59 -0.37
C VAL A 29 -23.53 12.44 1.14
N LEU A 30 -22.50 11.73 1.62
CA LEU A 30 -22.24 11.62 3.06
C LEU A 30 -22.00 12.99 3.70
N ALA A 31 -21.22 13.86 3.06
CA ALA A 31 -21.01 15.23 3.55
C ALA A 31 -22.32 16.02 3.63
N LEU A 32 -23.16 15.95 2.59
CA LEU A 32 -24.45 16.65 2.54
C LEU A 32 -25.42 16.12 3.60
N VAL A 33 -25.46 14.80 3.84
CA VAL A 33 -26.26 14.21 4.92
C VAL A 33 -25.78 14.70 6.28
N ALA A 34 -24.47 14.70 6.54
CA ALA A 34 -23.93 15.20 7.80
C ALA A 34 -24.26 16.69 8.03
N ILE A 35 -24.09 17.53 7.00
CA ILE A 35 -24.44 18.96 7.05
C ILE A 35 -25.95 19.14 7.24
N GLY A 36 -26.78 18.35 6.55
CA GLY A 36 -28.23 18.38 6.66
C GLY A 36 -28.72 18.01 8.06
N CYS A 37 -28.16 16.96 8.68
CA CYS A 37 -28.45 16.59 10.06
C CYS A 37 -28.07 17.72 11.04
N ALA A 38 -26.89 18.30 10.90
CA ALA A 38 -26.44 19.41 11.75
C ALA A 38 -27.31 20.67 11.56
N GLY A 39 -27.65 21.01 10.31
CA GLY A 39 -28.52 22.14 9.98
C GLY A 39 -29.95 21.97 10.48
N LEU A 40 -30.51 20.77 10.37
CA LEU A 40 -31.82 20.44 10.91
C LEU A 40 -31.85 20.52 12.45
N ALA A 41 -30.82 19.99 13.12
CA ALA A 41 -30.69 20.11 14.57
C ALA A 41 -30.64 21.58 15.01
N LEU A 42 -29.85 22.41 14.32
CA LEU A 42 -29.78 23.84 14.59
C LEU A 42 -31.13 24.53 14.35
N GLY A 43 -31.81 24.20 13.25
CA GLY A 43 -33.14 24.74 12.92
C GLY A 43 -34.20 24.37 13.96
N LEU A 44 -34.20 23.14 14.45
CA LEU A 44 -35.09 22.68 15.53
C LEU A 44 -34.84 23.44 16.83
N MET A 45 -33.56 23.60 17.22
CA MET A 45 -33.18 24.33 18.42
C MET A 45 -33.59 25.80 18.36
N ILE A 46 -33.37 26.47 17.21
CA ILE A 46 -33.76 27.88 17.02
C ILE A 46 -35.28 28.02 16.97
N GLY A 47 -35.97 27.17 16.20
CA GLY A 47 -37.42 27.20 16.06
C GLY A 47 -38.18 26.90 17.35
N ALA A 48 -37.54 26.18 18.28
CA ALA A 48 -38.09 25.90 19.60
C ALA A 48 -37.94 27.06 20.59
N LEU A 49 -37.01 28.01 20.38
CA LEU A 49 -36.79 29.17 21.28
C LEU A 49 -38.08 29.91 21.72
N PRO A 50 -39.00 30.29 20.81
CA PRO A 50 -40.21 31.03 21.20
C PRO A 50 -41.19 30.23 22.05
N VAL A 51 -41.21 28.90 21.92
CA VAL A 51 -42.14 28.00 22.65
C VAL A 51 -41.42 27.31 23.81
N PHE A 52 -40.11 27.54 23.96
CA PHE A 52 -39.25 26.81 24.87
C PHE A 52 -39.76 26.93 26.31
N ALA A 53 -40.25 28.08 26.76
CA ALA A 53 -40.73 28.26 28.13
C ALA A 53 -42.11 27.63 28.43
N ALA A 54 -42.86 27.18 27.41
CA ALA A 54 -44.29 26.88 27.57
C ALA A 54 -44.61 25.37 27.71
N THR A 55 -43.79 24.47 27.14
CA THR A 55 -44.15 23.04 27.05
C THR A 55 -42.95 22.12 27.32
N PRO A 56 -42.80 21.57 28.54
CA PRO A 56 -41.61 20.79 28.91
C PRO A 56 -41.44 19.49 28.10
N MET A 57 -42.53 18.83 27.70
CA MET A 57 -42.45 17.64 26.83
C MET A 57 -41.89 17.97 25.44
N LEU A 58 -42.23 19.14 24.87
CA LEU A 58 -41.71 19.58 23.59
C LEU A 58 -40.21 19.91 23.70
N GLN A 59 -39.78 20.53 24.79
CA GLN A 59 -38.36 20.77 25.06
C GLN A 59 -37.55 19.47 25.04
N VAL A 60 -38.01 18.45 25.79
CA VAL A 60 -37.34 17.15 25.85
C VAL A 60 -37.28 16.51 24.46
N GLY A 61 -38.39 16.52 23.72
CA GLY A 61 -38.42 15.99 22.35
C GLY A 61 -37.44 16.68 21.40
N VAL A 62 -37.40 18.02 21.41
CA VAL A 62 -36.48 18.81 20.58
C VAL A 62 -35.03 18.56 20.96
N VAL A 63 -34.71 18.53 22.26
CA VAL A 63 -33.34 18.28 22.74
C VAL A 63 -32.87 16.87 22.36
N VAL A 64 -33.71 15.85 22.58
CA VAL A 64 -33.38 14.45 22.24
C VAL A 64 -33.19 14.29 20.73
N LEU A 65 -34.11 14.83 19.91
CA LEU A 65 -34.02 14.72 18.46
C LEU A 65 -32.81 15.50 17.90
N SER A 66 -32.58 16.72 18.39
CA SER A 66 -31.41 17.52 17.99
C SER A 66 -30.12 16.84 18.42
N GLY A 67 -30.07 16.26 19.62
CA GLY A 67 -28.95 15.46 20.10
C GLY A 67 -28.67 14.25 19.22
N ALA A 68 -29.71 13.50 18.82
CA ALA A 68 -29.57 12.37 17.91
C ALA A 68 -29.07 12.78 16.51
N LEU A 69 -29.57 13.91 15.98
CA LEU A 69 -29.13 14.45 14.69
C LEU A 69 -27.67 14.94 14.73
N ILE A 70 -27.27 15.64 15.80
CA ILE A 70 -25.88 16.06 16.01
C ILE A 70 -24.98 14.83 16.15
N TRP A 71 -25.39 13.83 16.92
CA TRP A 71 -24.64 12.59 17.07
C TRP A 71 -24.45 11.89 15.71
N ALA A 72 -25.50 11.75 14.91
CA ALA A 72 -25.41 11.17 13.57
C ALA A 72 -24.46 11.98 12.65
N ALA A 73 -24.54 13.31 12.66
CA ALA A 73 -23.64 14.17 11.89
C ALA A 73 -22.17 13.99 12.30
N LEU A 74 -21.89 13.95 13.61
CA LEU A 74 -20.54 13.71 14.13
C LEU A 74 -20.02 12.31 13.79
N ARG A 75 -20.89 11.30 13.79
CA ARG A 75 -20.54 9.94 13.38
C ARG A 75 -20.19 9.84 11.91
N ILE A 76 -21.00 10.43 11.02
CA ILE A 76 -20.69 10.48 9.58
C ILE A 76 -19.39 11.24 9.36
N ALA A 77 -19.18 12.37 10.04
CA ALA A 77 -17.92 13.10 9.97
C ALA A 77 -16.73 12.24 10.42
N HIS A 78 -16.87 11.45 11.49
CA HIS A 78 -15.84 10.53 11.95
C HIS A 78 -15.47 9.49 10.87
N TRP A 79 -16.46 8.90 10.20
CA TRP A 79 -16.21 7.96 9.10
C TRP A 79 -15.46 8.62 7.94
N MET A 80 -15.79 9.88 7.62
CA MET A 80 -15.13 10.63 6.56
C MET A 80 -13.71 11.09 6.94
N LEU A 81 -13.44 11.33 8.22
CA LEU A 81 -12.15 11.82 8.73
C LEU A 81 -11.10 10.69 8.84
N VAL A 82 -10.92 9.92 7.76
CA VAL A 82 -9.90 8.87 7.62
C VAL A 82 -8.84 9.33 6.60
N PRO A 83 -7.81 10.08 7.05
CA PRO A 83 -6.81 10.63 6.15
C PRO A 83 -6.01 9.49 5.50
N ALA A 84 -5.46 9.75 4.31
CA ALA A 84 -4.52 8.82 3.71
C ALA A 84 -3.33 8.61 4.68
N PRO A 85 -2.89 7.35 4.91
CA PRO A 85 -1.79 7.06 5.80
C PRO A 85 -0.53 7.79 5.31
N ARG A 86 0.34 8.16 6.25
CA ARG A 86 1.64 8.74 5.88
C ARG A 86 2.54 7.61 5.40
N ALA A 87 3.31 7.87 4.35
CA ALA A 87 4.35 6.95 3.91
C ALA A 87 5.32 6.66 5.08
N GLU A 88 5.34 5.40 5.52
CA GLU A 88 6.20 4.96 6.61
C GLU A 88 7.65 4.79 6.13
N GLY A 89 8.54 4.34 7.03
CA GLY A 89 9.94 4.08 6.68
C GLY A 89 10.93 5.19 7.04
N VAL A 90 12.17 5.05 6.58
CA VAL A 90 13.29 5.97 6.84
C VAL A 90 13.55 6.80 5.58
N LYS A 91 13.46 8.13 5.70
CA LYS A 91 13.77 9.03 4.57
C LYS A 91 15.25 8.90 4.20
N VAL A 92 15.52 8.78 2.91
CA VAL A 92 16.88 8.78 2.36
C VAL A 92 17.06 10.05 1.55
N ASP A 93 18.01 10.89 1.97
CA ASP A 93 18.32 12.13 1.26
C ASP A 93 19.18 11.86 0.02
N ARG A 94 19.08 12.75 -0.96
CA ARG A 94 19.81 12.64 -2.24
C ARG A 94 21.32 12.52 -2.07
N HIS A 95 21.90 13.16 -1.05
CA HIS A 95 23.32 13.04 -0.72
C HIS A 95 23.71 11.65 -0.21
N ALA A 96 22.80 10.92 0.43
CA ALA A 96 23.06 9.60 0.99
C ALA A 96 22.92 8.47 -0.06
N ALA A 97 22.16 8.69 -1.13
CA ALA A 97 21.98 7.73 -2.22
C ALA A 97 21.95 8.40 -3.61
N PRO A 98 23.03 9.10 -4.03
CA PRO A 98 23.01 9.92 -5.24
C PRO A 98 22.81 9.08 -6.51
N ALA A 99 23.33 7.85 -6.55
CA ALA A 99 23.16 6.95 -7.69
C ALA A 99 21.71 6.49 -7.86
N LEU A 100 20.99 6.22 -6.76
CA LEU A 100 19.57 5.86 -6.78
C LEU A 100 18.73 6.99 -7.40
N TYR A 101 18.95 8.20 -6.92
CA TYR A 101 18.26 9.38 -7.40
C TYR A 101 18.55 9.67 -8.88
N ARG A 102 19.81 9.53 -9.33
CA ARG A 102 20.14 9.65 -10.76
C ARG A 102 19.44 8.61 -11.63
N MET A 103 19.38 7.35 -11.17
CA MET A 103 18.64 6.32 -11.90
C MET A 103 17.15 6.69 -12.02
N LEU A 104 16.55 7.16 -10.93
CA LEU A 104 15.15 7.59 -10.93
C LEU A 104 14.89 8.81 -11.82
N ASP A 105 15.77 9.81 -11.79
CA ASP A 105 15.66 10.99 -12.66
C ASP A 105 15.72 10.57 -14.14
N ASN A 106 16.65 9.68 -14.50
CA ASN A 106 16.77 9.15 -15.86
C ASN A 106 15.53 8.35 -16.29
N LEU A 107 14.97 7.53 -15.39
CA LEU A 107 13.74 6.78 -15.68
C LEU A 107 12.54 7.73 -15.83
N ALA A 108 12.41 8.72 -14.95
CA ALA A 108 11.35 9.73 -15.01
C ALA A 108 11.41 10.52 -16.33
N GLU A 109 12.60 10.91 -16.78
CA GLU A 109 12.80 11.58 -18.07
C GLU A 109 12.36 10.69 -19.24
N ARG A 110 12.80 9.43 -19.26
CA ARG A 110 12.44 8.46 -20.32
C ARG A 110 10.94 8.17 -20.35
N MET A 111 10.29 8.18 -19.20
CA MET A 111 8.85 7.96 -19.06
C MET A 111 8.02 9.24 -19.27
N GLY A 112 8.63 10.42 -19.16
CA GLY A 112 7.93 11.69 -19.21
C GLY A 112 7.06 11.91 -17.97
N THR A 113 7.54 11.53 -16.78
CA THR A 113 6.92 11.79 -15.48
C THR A 113 7.64 12.88 -14.72
N GLU A 114 7.01 13.36 -13.65
CA GLU A 114 7.68 14.22 -12.68
C GLU A 114 8.79 13.45 -11.93
N THR A 115 9.82 14.17 -11.53
CA THR A 115 10.93 13.63 -10.73
C THR A 115 10.48 13.35 -9.30
N ILE A 116 10.82 12.19 -8.77
CA ILE A 116 10.53 11.84 -7.38
C ILE A 116 11.45 12.62 -6.44
N GLN A 117 10.86 13.42 -5.56
CA GLN A 117 11.61 14.24 -4.61
C GLN A 117 11.94 13.49 -3.32
N THR A 118 11.03 12.63 -2.85
CA THR A 118 11.16 11.95 -1.56
C THR A 118 11.22 10.43 -1.74
N ILE A 119 12.30 9.82 -1.25
CA ILE A 119 12.46 8.37 -1.14
C ILE A 119 12.45 7.98 0.32
N ARG A 120 11.69 6.93 0.65
CA ARG A 120 11.67 6.30 1.97
C ARG A 120 11.98 4.83 1.83
N ILE A 121 12.80 4.31 2.74
CA ILE A 121 13.06 2.88 2.82
C ILE A 121 12.11 2.26 3.83
N SER A 122 11.46 1.14 3.50
CA SER A 122 10.57 0.39 4.42
C SER A 122 11.16 -0.96 4.79
N ALA A 123 10.48 -1.68 5.68
CA ALA A 123 10.85 -3.04 6.09
C ALA A 123 10.16 -4.13 5.24
N GLU A 124 9.34 -3.75 4.27
CA GLU A 124 8.51 -4.66 3.47
C GLU A 124 9.24 -5.09 2.20
N MET A 125 8.89 -6.25 1.65
CA MET A 125 9.39 -6.74 0.36
C MET A 125 8.59 -6.13 -0.81
N ASN A 126 8.57 -4.80 -0.90
CA ASN A 126 7.75 -4.10 -1.90
C ASN A 126 8.38 -2.76 -2.32
N ALA A 127 7.99 -2.24 -3.48
CA ALA A 127 8.18 -0.84 -3.85
C ALA A 127 6.84 -0.27 -4.30
N ALA A 128 6.54 0.95 -3.87
CA ALA A 128 5.29 1.59 -4.23
C ALA A 128 5.44 3.10 -4.25
N VAL A 129 4.73 3.74 -5.17
CA VAL A 129 4.60 5.20 -5.17
C VAL A 129 3.30 5.63 -4.50
N PHE A 130 3.44 6.50 -3.50
CA PHE A 130 2.33 7.09 -2.76
C PHE A 130 2.15 8.55 -3.13
N GLN A 131 0.92 8.92 -3.50
CA GLN A 131 0.51 10.31 -3.66
C GLN A 131 -0.45 10.69 -2.55
N ARG A 132 -0.13 11.77 -1.81
CA ARG A 132 -0.94 12.24 -0.69
C ARG A 132 -1.13 13.75 -0.76
N PRO A 133 -2.35 14.28 -0.54
CA PRO A 133 -2.53 15.72 -0.41
C PRO A 133 -1.69 16.26 0.74
N ARG A 134 -0.99 17.37 0.52
CA ARG A 134 -0.08 17.98 1.50
C ARG A 134 -0.76 18.25 2.85
N TRP A 135 -2.04 18.58 2.86
CA TRP A 135 -2.85 18.81 4.06
C TRP A 135 -3.79 17.64 4.41
N GLY A 136 -3.48 16.44 3.93
CA GLY A 136 -4.25 15.21 4.21
C GLY A 136 -5.47 15.02 3.32
N TYR A 137 -6.32 16.05 3.19
CA TYR A 137 -7.56 16.03 2.41
C TYR A 137 -7.56 17.00 1.22
N CYS A 138 -6.73 18.04 1.27
CA CYS A 138 -6.65 19.11 0.27
C CYS A 138 -5.19 19.52 0.00
N GLY A 139 -4.99 20.31 -1.05
CA GLY A 139 -3.67 20.84 -1.45
C GLY A 139 -2.96 20.01 -2.52
N ALA A 140 -1.76 20.43 -2.92
CA ALA A 140 -0.97 19.71 -3.92
C ALA A 140 -0.68 18.26 -3.45
N LEU A 141 -0.64 17.33 -4.41
CA LEU A 141 -0.32 15.94 -4.14
C LEU A 141 1.19 15.78 -4.05
N ASP A 142 1.68 15.44 -2.85
CA ASP A 142 3.08 15.12 -2.63
C ASP A 142 3.32 13.66 -3.01
N THR A 143 4.30 13.44 -3.89
CA THR A 143 4.69 12.10 -4.38
C THR A 143 5.88 11.58 -3.60
N THR A 144 5.73 10.41 -2.98
CA THR A 144 6.78 9.72 -2.22
C THR A 144 6.95 8.30 -2.75
N LEU A 145 8.19 7.92 -3.06
CA LEU A 145 8.55 6.55 -3.38
C LEU A 145 8.95 5.81 -2.10
N ILE A 146 8.32 4.67 -1.86
CA ILE A 146 8.72 3.73 -0.81
C ILE A 146 9.44 2.56 -1.48
N ILE A 147 10.61 2.19 -0.96
CA ILE A 147 11.36 1.02 -1.42
C ILE A 147 11.70 0.15 -0.21
N GLY A 148 11.33 -1.11 -0.26
CA GLY A 148 11.67 -2.11 0.72
C GLY A 148 13.17 -2.34 0.85
N LEU A 149 13.69 -2.35 2.07
CA LEU A 149 15.05 -2.82 2.32
C LEU A 149 15.24 -4.29 1.89
N PRO A 150 14.29 -5.21 2.21
CA PRO A 150 14.35 -6.57 1.67
C PRO A 150 14.35 -6.63 0.14
N LEU A 151 13.59 -5.75 -0.51
CA LEU A 151 13.52 -5.71 -1.97
C LEU A 151 14.87 -5.39 -2.60
N VAL A 152 15.54 -4.33 -2.13
CA VAL A 152 16.85 -3.94 -2.70
C VAL A 152 17.96 -4.94 -2.38
N HIS A 153 17.83 -5.73 -1.32
CA HIS A 153 18.72 -6.87 -1.07
C HIS A 153 18.46 -8.05 -2.00
N SER A 154 17.26 -8.14 -2.55
CA SER A 154 16.78 -9.30 -3.30
C SER A 154 16.95 -9.17 -4.80
N VAL A 155 17.20 -7.98 -5.34
CA VAL A 155 17.22 -7.74 -6.79
C VAL A 155 18.53 -7.09 -7.24
N SER A 156 18.95 -7.30 -8.49
CA SER A 156 20.05 -6.54 -9.09
C SER A 156 19.69 -5.08 -9.38
N PRO A 157 20.70 -4.22 -9.63
CA PRO A 157 20.45 -2.84 -10.06
C PRO A 157 19.55 -2.69 -11.30
N ARG A 158 19.60 -3.66 -12.24
CA ARG A 158 18.78 -3.65 -13.45
C ARG A 158 17.32 -4.02 -13.16
N GLN A 159 17.12 -5.00 -12.28
CA GLN A 159 15.80 -5.40 -11.83
C GLN A 159 15.14 -4.30 -10.99
N LEU A 160 15.89 -3.65 -10.09
CA LEU A 160 15.37 -2.46 -9.40
C LEU A 160 14.94 -1.39 -10.41
N ALA A 161 15.71 -1.13 -11.46
CA ALA A 161 15.30 -0.20 -12.50
C ALA A 161 14.00 -0.63 -13.22
N ALA A 162 13.77 -1.94 -13.40
CA ALA A 162 12.53 -2.46 -13.97
C ALA A 162 11.33 -2.27 -13.04
N ILE A 163 11.50 -2.52 -11.74
CA ILE A 163 10.46 -2.27 -10.72
C ILE A 163 10.13 -0.78 -10.68
N LEU A 164 11.14 0.10 -10.59
CA LEU A 164 10.90 1.54 -10.52
C LEU A 164 10.36 2.09 -11.85
N ALA A 165 10.67 1.47 -12.99
CA ALA A 165 10.00 1.78 -14.25
C ALA A 165 8.50 1.46 -14.18
N HIS A 166 8.11 0.32 -13.61
CA HIS A 166 6.71 -0.02 -13.39
C HIS A 166 6.01 0.99 -12.45
N GLU A 167 6.64 1.33 -11.33
CA GLU A 167 6.12 2.34 -10.40
C GLU A 167 5.93 3.73 -11.04
N LEU A 168 6.91 4.17 -11.84
CA LEU A 168 6.82 5.42 -12.59
C LEU A 168 5.75 5.36 -13.69
N ALA A 169 5.48 4.18 -14.25
CA ALA A 169 4.40 4.03 -15.22
C ALA A 169 3.03 4.30 -14.58
N HIS A 170 2.80 3.93 -13.31
CA HIS A 170 1.59 4.31 -12.56
C HIS A 170 1.49 5.83 -12.40
N LEU A 171 2.57 6.50 -12.00
CA LEU A 171 2.61 7.96 -11.90
C LEU A 171 2.30 8.65 -13.23
N ASN A 172 2.83 8.14 -14.33
CA ASN A 172 2.59 8.73 -15.65
C ASN A 172 1.10 8.76 -16.02
N ARG A 173 0.33 7.78 -15.54
CA ARG A 173 -1.12 7.70 -15.78
C ARG A 173 -1.89 8.66 -14.91
N GLN A 174 -1.50 8.77 -13.64
CA GLN A 174 -2.06 9.70 -12.68
C GLN A 174 -1.59 11.14 -12.93
N ARG A 175 -1.37 11.54 -14.20
CA ARG A 175 -0.95 12.88 -14.62
C ARG A 175 -1.59 13.92 -13.70
N GLY A 176 -0.76 14.78 -13.09
CA GLY A 176 -1.19 15.71 -12.06
C GLY A 176 -2.53 16.41 -12.39
N GLY A 177 -3.31 16.69 -11.36
CA GLY A 177 -4.67 17.25 -11.49
C GLY A 177 -5.75 16.18 -11.31
N TRP A 178 -6.81 16.22 -12.14
CA TRP A 178 -8.02 15.42 -11.93
C TRP A 178 -7.80 13.90 -11.87
N PRO A 179 -6.97 13.25 -12.73
CA PRO A 179 -6.74 11.80 -12.65
C PRO A 179 -6.14 11.36 -11.31
N ALA A 180 -5.18 12.12 -10.79
CA ALA A 180 -4.55 11.87 -9.49
C ALA A 180 -5.55 12.07 -8.34
N TRP A 181 -6.33 13.15 -8.39
CA TRP A 181 -7.41 13.40 -7.43
C TRP A 181 -8.51 12.34 -7.48
N GLY A 182 -8.84 11.81 -8.65
CA GLY A 182 -9.79 10.73 -8.81
C GLY A 182 -9.31 9.43 -8.17
N ALA A 183 -8.02 9.09 -8.32
CA ALA A 183 -7.41 7.96 -7.60
C ALA A 183 -7.45 8.16 -6.07
N HIS A 184 -7.14 9.38 -5.60
CA HIS A 184 -7.24 9.73 -4.19
C HIS A 184 -8.68 9.62 -3.66
N ALA A 185 -9.67 10.12 -4.39
CA ALA A 185 -11.08 10.06 -4.01
C ALA A 185 -11.59 8.62 -3.91
N ARG A 186 -11.22 7.76 -4.87
CA ARG A 186 -11.52 6.31 -4.80
C ARG A 186 -10.91 5.67 -3.56
N ALA A 187 -9.62 5.89 -3.32
CA ALA A 187 -8.95 5.35 -2.13
C ALA A 187 -9.56 5.89 -0.83
N TRP A 188 -10.00 7.15 -0.79
CA TRP A 188 -10.70 7.73 0.35
C TRP A 188 -12.06 7.07 0.55
N TRP A 189 -12.85 6.92 -0.50
CA TRP A 189 -14.14 6.23 -0.44
C TRP A 189 -14.00 4.79 0.11
N HIS A 190 -13.04 4.01 -0.38
CA HIS A 190 -12.83 2.65 0.15
C HIS A 190 -12.47 2.64 1.64
N ARG A 191 -11.62 3.56 2.11
CA ARG A 191 -11.33 3.69 3.56
C ARG A 191 -12.56 4.05 4.39
N VAL A 192 -13.49 4.83 3.84
CA VAL A 192 -14.76 5.16 4.49
C VAL A 192 -15.62 3.90 4.58
N CYS A 193 -15.76 3.14 3.49
CA CYS A 193 -16.50 1.87 3.49
C CYS A 193 -15.92 0.87 4.51
N GLU A 194 -14.60 0.67 4.52
CA GLU A 194 -13.92 -0.20 5.49
C GLU A 194 -14.18 0.24 6.93
N ARG A 195 -14.17 1.55 7.19
CA ARG A 195 -14.45 2.08 8.53
C ARG A 195 -15.90 1.83 8.96
N ILE A 196 -16.85 1.98 8.04
CA ILE A 196 -18.27 1.71 8.31
C ILE A 196 -18.47 0.21 8.57
N ALA A 197 -17.92 -0.65 7.72
CA ALA A 197 -18.06 -2.11 7.82
C ALA A 197 -17.39 -2.68 9.09
N ALA A 198 -16.30 -2.07 9.56
CA ALA A 198 -15.59 -2.49 10.77
C ALA A 198 -16.22 -1.96 12.08
N GLU A 199 -17.29 -1.16 12.02
CA GLU A 199 -17.91 -0.57 13.20
C GLU A 199 -19.20 -1.32 13.62
N ASP A 200 -19.26 -1.76 14.88
CA ASP A 200 -20.39 -2.53 15.42
C ASP A 200 -21.63 -1.68 15.81
N SER A 201 -21.66 -0.39 15.49
CA SER A 201 -22.79 0.47 15.89
C SER A 201 -24.05 0.19 15.07
N TRP A 202 -25.24 0.34 15.68
CA TRP A 202 -26.52 0.14 14.97
C TRP A 202 -26.66 1.03 13.73
N LEU A 203 -26.14 2.27 13.79
CA LEU A 203 -26.16 3.20 12.66
C LEU A 203 -25.24 2.69 11.55
N ALA A 204 -24.03 2.23 11.87
CA ALA A 204 -23.11 1.65 10.89
C ALA A 204 -23.70 0.42 10.21
N GLN A 205 -24.30 -0.50 10.98
CA GLN A 205 -24.96 -1.70 10.44
C GLN A 205 -26.15 -1.35 9.53
N TRP A 206 -26.94 -0.34 9.89
CA TRP A 206 -28.06 0.12 9.05
C TRP A 206 -27.56 0.76 7.76
N VAL A 207 -26.53 1.61 7.84
CA VAL A 207 -25.91 2.23 6.67
C VAL A 207 -25.30 1.13 5.78
N ASP A 208 -24.44 0.26 6.31
CA ASP A 208 -23.82 -0.86 5.58
C ASP A 208 -24.86 -1.75 4.91
N GLY A 209 -25.89 -2.19 5.63
CA GLY A 209 -26.97 -3.00 5.06
C GLY A 209 -27.74 -2.31 3.92
N ALA A 210 -27.81 -0.98 3.92
CA ALA A 210 -28.49 -0.22 2.86
C ALA A 210 -27.64 -0.03 1.59
N PHE A 211 -26.30 -0.10 1.66
CA PHE A 211 -25.43 0.16 0.49
C PHE A 211 -24.41 -0.95 0.17
N SER A 212 -24.32 -2.03 0.96
CA SER A 212 -23.29 -3.08 0.82
C SER A 212 -23.24 -3.69 -0.57
N SER A 213 -24.37 -4.03 -1.19
CA SER A 213 -24.40 -4.58 -2.56
C SER A 213 -23.84 -3.60 -3.60
N TRP A 214 -24.07 -2.30 -3.41
CA TRP A 214 -23.49 -1.27 -4.28
C TRP A 214 -21.99 -1.11 -4.02
N ALA A 215 -21.55 -1.17 -2.76
CA ALA A 215 -20.14 -1.07 -2.39
C ALA A 215 -19.32 -2.26 -2.90
N GLU A 216 -19.88 -3.47 -2.81
CA GLU A 216 -19.28 -4.69 -3.36
C GLU A 216 -19.14 -4.58 -4.88
N ALA A 217 -20.19 -4.16 -5.59
CA ALA A 217 -20.12 -3.95 -7.04
C ALA A 217 -19.11 -2.86 -7.44
N ASP A 218 -18.97 -1.80 -6.64
CA ASP A 218 -17.97 -0.75 -6.86
C ASP A 218 -16.54 -1.26 -6.59
N LEU A 219 -16.35 -2.06 -5.54
CA LEU A 219 -15.09 -2.72 -5.22
C LEU A 219 -14.65 -3.65 -6.35
N MET A 220 -15.53 -4.50 -6.87
CA MET A 220 -15.23 -5.38 -8.01
C MET A 220 -14.84 -4.59 -9.26
N ALA A 221 -15.52 -3.46 -9.51
CA ALA A 221 -15.16 -2.58 -10.61
C ALA A 221 -13.79 -1.89 -10.38
N ALA A 222 -13.45 -1.57 -9.13
CA ALA A 222 -12.14 -1.02 -8.75
C ALA A 222 -11.02 -2.06 -8.90
N VAL A 223 -11.23 -3.31 -8.50
CA VAL A 223 -10.29 -4.43 -8.72
C VAL A 223 -10.03 -4.62 -10.21
N ARG A 224 -11.10 -4.67 -11.03
CA ARG A 224 -10.98 -4.75 -12.49
C ARG A 224 -10.18 -3.57 -13.06
N LEU A 225 -10.42 -2.36 -12.56
CA LEU A 225 -9.64 -1.20 -12.98
C LEU A 225 -8.17 -1.37 -12.60
N ASN A 226 -7.85 -1.82 -11.39
CA ASN A 226 -6.48 -2.02 -10.95
C ASN A 226 -5.74 -3.01 -11.84
N HIS A 227 -6.36 -4.14 -12.18
CA HIS A 227 -5.79 -5.13 -13.12
C HIS A 227 -5.48 -4.53 -14.49
N LEU A 228 -6.40 -3.73 -15.05
CA LEU A 228 -6.16 -3.04 -16.31
C LEU A 228 -5.04 -2.00 -16.21
N GLU A 229 -4.89 -1.34 -15.06
CA GLU A 229 -3.81 -0.38 -14.82
C GLU A 229 -2.45 -1.06 -14.68
N GLU A 230 -2.39 -2.24 -14.05
CA GLU A 230 -1.20 -3.10 -13.95
C GLU A 230 -0.69 -3.55 -15.32
N TYR A 231 -1.55 -4.11 -16.17
CA TYR A 231 -1.14 -4.50 -17.54
C TYR A 231 -0.65 -3.31 -18.36
N GLU A 232 -1.28 -2.14 -18.19
CA GLU A 232 -0.84 -0.93 -18.86
C GLU A 232 0.50 -0.42 -18.32
N ALA A 233 0.73 -0.49 -17.00
CA ALA A 233 1.99 -0.13 -16.36
C ALA A 233 3.12 -1.07 -16.82
N ASP A 234 2.87 -2.37 -16.86
CA ASP A 234 3.82 -3.38 -17.37
C ASP A 234 4.22 -3.11 -18.81
N ARG A 235 3.24 -2.84 -19.68
CA ARG A 235 3.52 -2.50 -21.08
C ARG A 235 4.34 -1.22 -21.20
N LEU A 236 4.11 -0.22 -20.33
CA LEU A 236 4.90 1.02 -20.32
C LEU A 236 6.33 0.78 -19.85
N ALA A 237 6.49 0.05 -18.75
CA ALA A 237 7.79 -0.33 -18.20
C ALA A 237 8.59 -1.17 -19.20
N ALA A 238 7.96 -2.17 -19.82
CA ALA A 238 8.57 -3.03 -20.84
C ALA A 238 9.09 -2.24 -22.06
N ARG A 239 8.46 -1.13 -22.44
CA ARG A 239 9.00 -0.25 -23.51
C ARG A 239 10.27 0.49 -23.11
N VAL A 240 10.51 0.65 -21.81
CA VAL A 240 11.68 1.36 -21.27
C VAL A 240 12.79 0.39 -20.91
N VAL A 241 12.49 -0.76 -20.30
CA VAL A 241 13.50 -1.70 -19.80
C VAL A 241 13.58 -3.03 -20.59
N GLY A 242 12.58 -3.30 -21.43
CA GLY A 242 12.42 -4.55 -22.19
C GLY A 242 11.51 -5.55 -21.47
N SER A 243 10.62 -6.22 -22.23
CA SER A 243 9.67 -7.20 -21.67
C SER A 243 10.38 -8.34 -20.95
N LYS A 244 11.47 -8.87 -21.52
CA LYS A 244 12.25 -9.97 -20.93
C LYS A 244 12.77 -9.62 -19.53
N LEU A 245 13.40 -8.46 -19.38
CA LEU A 245 13.93 -8.02 -18.08
C LEU A 245 12.79 -7.82 -17.07
N LEU A 246 11.68 -7.21 -17.50
CA LEU A 246 10.53 -7.01 -16.62
C LEU A 246 9.92 -8.35 -16.18
N GLY A 247 9.68 -9.28 -17.10
CA GLY A 247 9.14 -10.61 -16.78
C GLY A 247 10.06 -11.42 -15.88
N ASP A 248 11.37 -11.44 -16.15
CA ASP A 248 12.37 -12.09 -15.28
C ASP A 248 12.35 -11.45 -13.88
N THR A 249 12.19 -10.12 -13.79
CA THR A 249 12.10 -9.40 -12.51
C THR A 249 10.83 -9.77 -11.73
N LEU A 250 9.67 -9.86 -12.40
CA LEU A 250 8.41 -10.24 -11.75
C LEU A 250 8.50 -11.63 -11.13
N VAL A 251 9.07 -12.60 -11.86
CA VAL A 251 9.27 -13.96 -11.35
C VAL A 251 10.22 -13.95 -10.15
N GLU A 252 11.37 -13.29 -10.28
CA GLU A 252 12.38 -13.29 -9.22
C GLU A 252 11.90 -12.61 -7.94
N VAL A 253 11.20 -11.48 -8.06
CA VAL A 253 10.61 -10.77 -6.92
C VAL A 253 9.56 -11.64 -6.24
N ALA A 254 8.64 -12.26 -7.00
CA ALA A 254 7.60 -13.12 -6.43
C ALA A 254 8.21 -14.32 -5.69
N MET A 255 9.19 -14.98 -6.29
CA MET A 255 9.87 -16.12 -5.67
C MET A 255 10.65 -15.73 -4.41
N LYS A 256 11.38 -14.60 -4.43
CA LYS A 256 12.15 -14.14 -3.28
C LYS A 256 11.24 -13.57 -2.18
N ALA A 257 10.11 -12.96 -2.54
CA ALA A 257 9.09 -12.53 -1.57
C ALA A 257 8.51 -13.73 -0.84
N ASN A 258 8.08 -14.76 -1.56
CA ASN A 258 7.61 -16.01 -0.98
C ASN A 258 8.68 -16.61 -0.05
N PHE A 259 9.92 -16.78 -0.52
CA PHE A 259 11.02 -17.30 0.29
C PHE A 259 11.28 -16.48 1.57
N ILE A 260 11.24 -15.15 1.49
CA ILE A 260 11.44 -14.29 2.66
C ILE A 260 10.35 -14.54 3.70
N GLU A 261 9.11 -14.66 3.25
CA GLU A 261 7.94 -14.87 4.10
C GLU A 261 7.90 -16.28 4.71
N THR A 262 8.11 -17.31 3.90
CA THR A 262 7.95 -18.72 4.31
C THR A 262 9.17 -19.30 5.00
N ASP A 263 10.38 -18.94 4.56
CA ASP A 263 11.60 -19.63 4.97
C ASP A 263 12.53 -18.71 5.78
N TYR A 264 12.82 -17.51 5.27
CA TYR A 264 13.82 -16.62 5.88
C TYR A 264 13.42 -16.21 7.30
N TRP A 265 12.22 -15.65 7.50
CA TRP A 265 11.78 -15.24 8.83
C TRP A 265 11.59 -16.44 9.77
N GLY A 266 11.16 -17.58 9.24
CA GLY A 266 11.10 -18.85 9.99
C GLY A 266 12.48 -19.27 10.52
N ALA A 267 13.51 -19.23 9.68
CA ALA A 267 14.89 -19.53 10.06
C ALA A 267 15.50 -18.49 11.02
N VAL A 268 15.10 -17.23 10.92
CA VAL A 268 15.45 -16.21 11.91
C VAL A 268 14.83 -16.55 13.27
N MET A 269 13.53 -16.86 13.29
CA MET A 269 12.80 -17.10 14.54
C MET A 269 13.12 -18.46 15.18
N SER A 270 13.52 -19.48 14.41
CA SER A 270 13.86 -20.80 14.93
C SER A 270 15.08 -20.78 15.87
N GLN A 271 16.00 -19.82 15.70
CA GLN A 271 17.10 -19.59 16.63
C GLN A 271 16.64 -19.30 18.07
N ALA A 272 15.41 -18.81 18.24
CA ALA A 272 14.83 -18.60 19.57
C ALA A 272 14.66 -19.90 20.35
N LEU A 273 14.66 -21.07 19.70
CA LEU A 273 14.59 -22.36 20.37
C LEU A 273 15.87 -22.68 21.15
N GLU A 274 17.02 -22.18 20.67
CA GLU A 274 18.35 -22.52 21.19
C GLU A 274 19.02 -21.33 21.90
N MET A 275 18.68 -20.09 21.53
CA MET A 275 19.40 -18.90 21.96
C MET A 275 18.47 -17.82 22.55
N PRO A 276 18.85 -17.18 23.67
CA PRO A 276 18.05 -16.12 24.29
C PRO A 276 18.04 -14.81 23.48
N ARG A 277 18.92 -14.69 22.49
CA ARG A 277 19.02 -13.57 21.54
C ARG A 277 19.46 -14.08 20.16
N PRO A 278 19.04 -13.42 19.07
CA PRO A 278 19.48 -13.76 17.72
C PRO A 278 20.99 -13.55 17.58
N SER A 279 21.67 -14.51 16.94
CA SER A 279 23.10 -14.39 16.62
C SER A 279 23.35 -13.52 15.37
N LEU A 280 22.38 -13.49 14.46
CA LEU A 280 22.37 -12.66 13.27
C LEU A 280 21.55 -11.38 13.44
N ARG A 281 21.78 -10.42 12.56
CA ARG A 281 20.99 -9.20 12.43
C ARG A 281 20.18 -9.27 11.13
N PRO A 282 18.86 -9.53 11.18
CA PRO A 282 18.10 -9.90 10.00
C PRO A 282 18.28 -8.91 8.84
N PHE A 283 18.07 -7.61 9.03
CA PHE A 283 18.17 -6.62 7.95
C PHE A 283 19.61 -6.29 7.54
N ARG A 284 20.60 -6.52 8.41
CA ARG A 284 22.01 -6.36 8.04
C ARG A 284 22.50 -7.53 7.19
N ASP A 285 22.15 -8.74 7.61
CA ASP A 285 22.67 -9.98 7.04
C ASP A 285 21.74 -10.54 5.93
N MET A 286 20.60 -9.89 5.69
CA MET A 286 19.56 -10.28 4.72
C MET A 286 20.11 -10.56 3.32
N GLY A 287 20.97 -9.70 2.77
CA GLY A 287 21.51 -9.89 1.43
C GLY A 287 22.23 -11.23 1.27
N MET A 288 23.04 -11.62 2.27
CA MET A 288 23.72 -12.92 2.26
C MET A 288 22.75 -14.06 2.57
N GLY A 289 21.85 -13.88 3.54
CA GLY A 289 20.87 -14.91 3.93
C GLY A 289 19.90 -15.26 2.81
N VAL A 290 19.41 -14.25 2.08
CA VAL A 290 18.56 -14.45 0.90
C VAL A 290 19.35 -15.11 -0.22
N ALA A 291 20.57 -14.65 -0.54
CA ALA A 291 21.38 -15.29 -1.58
C ALA A 291 21.66 -16.77 -1.25
N ALA A 292 22.11 -17.08 -0.04
CA ALA A 292 22.44 -18.46 0.33
C ALA A 292 21.20 -19.35 0.44
N GLY A 293 20.15 -18.89 1.13
CA GLY A 293 18.96 -19.70 1.39
C GLY A 293 18.07 -19.89 0.17
N PHE A 294 17.91 -18.85 -0.66
CA PHE A 294 17.06 -18.92 -1.85
C PHE A 294 17.59 -19.90 -2.91
N HIS A 295 18.91 -20.03 -3.03
CA HIS A 295 19.53 -21.00 -3.94
C HIS A 295 19.51 -22.44 -3.39
N ALA A 296 19.39 -22.62 -2.08
CA ALA A 296 19.25 -23.94 -1.46
C ALA A 296 17.79 -24.46 -1.47
N ALA A 297 16.81 -23.56 -1.54
CA ALA A 297 15.38 -23.89 -1.54
C ALA A 297 14.93 -24.59 -2.85
N PRO A 298 13.85 -25.40 -2.83
CA PRO A 298 13.33 -26.09 -4.02
C PRO A 298 12.60 -25.12 -4.97
N GLN A 299 13.37 -24.36 -5.74
CA GLN A 299 12.92 -23.24 -6.58
C GLN A 299 11.84 -23.63 -7.61
N HIS A 300 11.91 -24.83 -8.18
CA HIS A 300 10.91 -25.30 -9.14
C HIS A 300 9.52 -25.44 -8.54
N ARG A 301 9.41 -25.93 -7.30
CA ARG A 301 8.12 -26.06 -6.60
C ARG A 301 7.53 -24.68 -6.28
N ALA A 302 8.37 -23.75 -5.82
CA ALA A 302 7.95 -22.38 -5.53
C ALA A 302 7.49 -21.63 -6.79
N LEU A 303 8.20 -21.79 -7.91
CA LEU A 303 7.75 -21.19 -9.17
C LEU A 303 6.41 -21.78 -9.63
N HIS A 304 6.23 -23.10 -9.52
CA HIS A 304 4.99 -23.76 -9.89
C HIS A 304 3.81 -23.27 -9.03
N SER A 305 3.98 -23.14 -7.71
CA SER A 305 2.91 -22.64 -6.84
C SER A 305 2.49 -21.21 -7.18
N LEU A 306 3.46 -20.32 -7.46
CA LEU A 306 3.19 -18.92 -7.81
C LEU A 306 2.52 -18.75 -9.18
N VAL A 307 2.79 -19.65 -10.13
CA VAL A 307 2.18 -19.63 -11.47
C VAL A 307 0.77 -20.23 -11.43
N CYS A 308 0.52 -21.19 -10.55
CA CYS A 308 -0.78 -21.85 -10.39
C CYS A 308 -1.67 -21.20 -9.31
N GLU A 309 -1.26 -20.07 -8.75
CA GLU A 309 -2.04 -19.35 -7.73
C GLU A 309 -3.23 -18.66 -8.38
N ASP A 310 -4.40 -19.29 -8.26
CA ASP A 310 -5.69 -18.65 -8.53
C ASP A 310 -6.09 -17.83 -7.32
N SER A 311 -6.23 -16.52 -7.49
CA SER A 311 -6.76 -15.65 -6.44
C SER A 311 -7.99 -14.91 -6.95
N GLU A 312 -9.16 -15.40 -6.54
CA GLU A 312 -10.47 -14.85 -6.91
C GLU A 312 -10.69 -13.42 -6.39
N LEU A 313 -9.88 -12.97 -5.43
CA LEU A 313 -9.96 -11.65 -4.78
C LEU A 313 -8.60 -10.94 -4.63
N CYS A 314 -7.64 -11.20 -5.52
CA CYS A 314 -6.39 -10.44 -5.52
C CYS A 314 -6.58 -9.05 -6.15
N PHE A 315 -6.20 -8.01 -5.41
CA PHE A 315 -6.21 -6.63 -5.92
C PHE A 315 -5.32 -6.45 -7.15
N HIS A 316 -4.32 -7.33 -7.35
CA HIS A 316 -3.42 -7.34 -8.51
C HIS A 316 -3.70 -8.56 -9.41
N PRO A 317 -3.43 -8.48 -10.72
CA PRO A 317 -3.52 -9.64 -11.60
C PRO A 317 -2.44 -10.67 -11.23
N THR A 318 -2.69 -11.94 -11.55
CA THR A 318 -1.76 -13.03 -11.23
C THR A 318 -0.41 -12.83 -11.93
N LEU A 319 0.65 -13.44 -11.39
CA LEU A 319 1.97 -13.44 -12.05
C LEU A 319 1.86 -14.01 -13.47
N THR A 320 1.08 -15.07 -13.63
CA THR A 320 0.82 -15.73 -14.92
C THR A 320 0.19 -14.78 -15.92
N ASP A 321 -0.87 -14.07 -15.54
CA ASP A 321 -1.55 -13.14 -16.45
C ASP A 321 -0.62 -12.00 -16.90
N ARG A 322 0.19 -11.47 -15.98
CA ARG A 322 1.16 -10.41 -16.28
C ARG A 322 2.24 -10.91 -17.25
N LEU A 323 2.75 -12.12 -17.06
CA LEU A 323 3.75 -12.73 -17.95
C LEU A 323 3.18 -13.02 -19.34
N VAL A 324 1.94 -13.52 -19.42
CA VAL A 324 1.23 -13.72 -20.69
C VAL A 324 1.04 -12.39 -21.42
N ALA A 325 0.60 -11.34 -20.71
CA ALA A 325 0.43 -10.01 -21.28
C ALA A 325 1.76 -9.39 -21.79
N LEU A 326 2.89 -9.74 -21.16
CA LEU A 326 4.23 -9.34 -21.58
C LEU A 326 4.81 -10.21 -22.71
N GLY A 327 4.22 -11.38 -22.99
CA GLY A 327 4.74 -12.36 -23.94
C GLY A 327 6.05 -13.00 -23.47
N VAL A 328 6.21 -13.22 -22.17
CA VAL A 328 7.42 -13.78 -21.56
C VAL A 328 7.10 -15.07 -20.84
N ALA A 329 7.87 -16.13 -21.12
CA ALA A 329 7.75 -17.38 -20.39
C ALA A 329 8.40 -17.28 -18.99
N PRO A 330 7.80 -17.87 -17.94
CA PRO A 330 8.40 -17.91 -16.61
C PRO A 330 9.73 -18.69 -16.67
N ARG A 331 10.77 -18.13 -16.05
CA ARG A 331 12.10 -18.75 -15.98
C ARG A 331 12.67 -18.58 -14.60
N LEU A 332 13.46 -19.57 -14.17
CA LEU A 332 14.14 -19.48 -12.90
C LEU A 332 15.16 -18.33 -12.91
N PRO A 333 15.23 -17.57 -11.82
CA PRO A 333 16.19 -16.49 -11.66
C PRO A 333 17.63 -17.03 -11.63
N GLN A 334 18.55 -16.26 -12.21
CA GLN A 334 19.98 -16.55 -12.14
C GLN A 334 20.60 -15.77 -10.98
N PRO A 335 21.64 -16.30 -10.33
CA PRO A 335 22.33 -15.59 -9.27
C PRO A 335 22.91 -14.27 -9.81
N ASP A 336 22.51 -13.16 -9.20
CA ASP A 336 23.10 -11.85 -9.49
C ASP A 336 24.38 -11.64 -8.68
N ALA A 337 25.43 -11.15 -9.34
CA ALA A 337 26.72 -10.88 -8.69
C ALA A 337 26.68 -9.69 -7.71
N CYS A 338 25.71 -8.78 -7.85
CA CYS A 338 25.59 -7.58 -7.02
C CYS A 338 24.12 -7.21 -6.80
N THR A 339 23.77 -6.91 -5.54
CA THR A 339 22.43 -6.45 -5.17
C THR A 339 22.25 -4.96 -5.41
N ALA A 340 21.02 -4.51 -5.59
CA ALA A 340 20.68 -3.11 -5.67
C ALA A 340 21.01 -2.36 -4.36
N ALA A 341 20.93 -3.02 -3.21
CA ALA A 341 21.32 -2.48 -1.91
C ALA A 341 22.81 -2.11 -1.88
N SER A 342 23.68 -3.03 -2.27
CA SER A 342 25.14 -2.81 -2.30
C SER A 342 25.55 -1.76 -3.33
N HIS A 343 24.78 -1.59 -4.41
CA HIS A 343 25.09 -0.63 -5.46
C HIS A 343 24.55 0.79 -5.18
N TYR A 344 23.26 0.91 -4.85
CA TYR A 344 22.58 2.21 -4.76
C TYR A 344 22.54 2.79 -3.34
N LEU A 345 22.63 1.94 -2.31
CA LEU A 345 22.49 2.35 -0.91
C LEU A 345 23.77 2.17 -0.09
N GLN A 346 24.92 1.90 -0.71
CA GLN A 346 26.18 1.57 -0.02
C GLN A 346 26.48 2.48 1.19
N GLY A 347 26.36 3.81 1.03
CA GLY A 347 26.61 4.77 2.12
C GLY A 347 25.52 4.82 3.19
N ALA A 348 24.26 4.54 2.83
CA ALA A 348 23.13 4.58 3.75
C ALA A 348 22.87 3.23 4.45
N LEU A 349 23.32 2.13 3.85
CA LEU A 349 22.96 0.76 4.22
C LEU A 349 23.27 0.41 5.68
N PRO A 350 24.47 0.71 6.24
CA PRO A 350 24.74 0.41 7.65
C PRO A 350 23.80 1.11 8.64
N ARG A 351 23.38 2.34 8.32
CA ARG A 351 22.41 3.10 9.13
C ARG A 351 21.01 2.49 8.98
N LEU A 352 20.59 2.22 7.75
CA LEU A 352 19.29 1.65 7.45
C LEU A 352 19.11 0.29 8.14
N SER A 353 20.02 -0.66 7.92
CA SER A 353 19.97 -1.99 8.53
C SER A 353 19.90 -1.89 10.06
N ARG A 354 20.73 -1.05 10.69
CA ARG A 354 20.69 -0.84 12.15
C ARG A 354 19.33 -0.36 12.65
N VAL A 355 18.70 0.58 11.92
CA VAL A 355 17.38 1.11 12.29
C VAL A 355 16.32 0.02 12.18
N PHE A 356 16.33 -0.78 11.11
CA PHE A 356 15.36 -1.85 10.92
C PHE A 356 15.57 -3.03 11.86
N ASP A 357 16.82 -3.46 12.11
CA ASP A 357 17.14 -4.47 13.11
C ASP A 357 16.65 -4.05 14.51
N SER A 358 16.87 -2.78 14.87
CA SER A 358 16.40 -2.25 16.16
C SER A 358 14.88 -2.13 16.24
N ARG A 359 14.19 -1.90 15.12
CA ARG A 359 12.72 -1.88 15.05
C ARG A 359 12.16 -3.29 15.20
N TRP A 360 12.69 -4.22 14.40
CA TRP A 360 12.30 -5.63 14.45
C TRP A 360 12.56 -6.24 15.83
N TRP A 361 13.73 -6.00 16.44
CA TRP A 361 13.98 -6.56 17.77
C TRP A 361 13.01 -6.01 18.83
N ARG A 362 12.61 -4.74 18.71
CA ARG A 362 11.62 -4.16 19.65
C ARG A 362 10.25 -4.83 19.55
N SER A 363 9.83 -5.23 18.36
CA SER A 363 8.56 -5.95 18.17
C SER A 363 8.71 -7.45 18.48
N ALA A 364 9.76 -8.10 17.99
CA ALA A 364 9.91 -9.56 18.05
C ALA A 364 10.43 -10.09 19.40
N ARG A 365 11.09 -9.26 20.23
CA ARG A 365 11.74 -9.74 21.49
C ARG A 365 10.79 -10.43 22.47
N GLN A 366 9.51 -10.07 22.50
CA GLN A 366 8.56 -10.69 23.43
C GLN A 366 8.27 -12.11 22.99
N ASP A 367 7.92 -12.30 21.73
CA ASP A 367 7.68 -13.63 21.16
C ASP A 367 8.95 -14.47 21.16
N TRP A 368 10.11 -13.88 20.84
CA TRP A 368 11.42 -14.54 20.95
C TRP A 368 11.64 -15.14 22.34
N ARG A 369 11.39 -14.34 23.41
CA ARG A 369 11.56 -14.81 24.79
C ARG A 369 10.55 -15.88 25.15
N ARG A 370 9.31 -15.80 24.66
CA ARG A 370 8.30 -16.83 24.87
C ARG A 370 8.73 -18.16 24.24
N TYR A 371 9.20 -18.14 22.99
CA TYR A 371 9.73 -19.33 22.32
C TYR A 371 10.92 -19.92 23.07
N TYR A 372 11.89 -19.09 23.48
CA TYR A 372 13.05 -19.57 24.24
C TYR A 372 12.69 -20.12 25.62
N ALA A 373 11.72 -19.52 26.32
CA ALA A 373 11.26 -20.04 27.60
C ALA A 373 10.55 -21.40 27.44
N SER A 374 9.82 -21.60 26.33
CA SER A 374 9.11 -22.86 26.07
C SER A 374 10.04 -24.06 25.84
N THR A 375 11.31 -23.82 25.47
CA THR A 375 12.31 -24.87 25.27
C THR A 375 13.15 -25.17 26.51
N MET A 376 13.01 -24.38 27.59
CA MET A 376 13.72 -24.58 28.84
C MET A 376 12.84 -25.33 29.86
N PRO A 377 13.09 -26.62 30.15
CA PRO A 377 12.37 -27.31 31.21
C PRO A 377 12.71 -26.69 32.57
N GLY A 378 11.76 -25.93 33.15
CA GLY A 378 11.83 -25.46 34.54
C GLY A 378 11.91 -23.94 34.79
N ALA A 379 11.75 -23.08 33.77
CA ALA A 379 11.70 -21.63 34.00
C ALA A 379 10.36 -21.22 34.63
N ARG A 380 10.32 -21.16 35.97
CA ARG A 380 9.22 -20.58 36.75
C ARG A 380 8.90 -19.16 36.26
N GLU A 381 7.61 -18.84 36.19
CA GLU A 381 7.12 -17.46 36.07
C GLU A 381 7.72 -16.61 37.20
N PRO A 382 8.24 -15.41 36.91
CA PRO A 382 8.54 -14.45 37.95
C PRO A 382 7.24 -13.75 38.37
N ASP A 383 6.89 -13.88 39.66
CA ASP A 383 5.84 -13.12 40.36
C ASP A 383 5.99 -11.60 40.19
#